data_AF-E9ABB1-F1
#
_entry.id   AF-E9ABB1-F1
#
_cell.length_a   1.000
_cell.length_b   1.000
_cell.length_c   1.000
_cell.angle_alpha   90.00
_cell.angle_beta   90.00
_cell.angle_gamma   90.00
#
_symmetry.space_group_name_H-M   'P 1'
#
loop_
_entity.id
_entity.type
_entity.pdbx_description
1 polymer ?
#
loop_
_entity_poly.entity_id
_entity_poly.type
_entity_poly.pdbx_seq_one_letter_code
_entity_poly.pdbx_strand_id
1 'polypeptide(L)' 'GLKMSSTFIGNSTSIQELFKRVGDQFTAMFRRKAFLHWYTGEGMDEMEFTEAESNMNDLVSEYQQYQDASISEGEEE' A
#
# COMPACT_ATOMS: atom_id res chain seq x y z
N GLY A 1 -9.48 41.56 -3.90
CA GLY A 1 -9.21 40.42 -4.81
C GLY A 1 -10.13 39.28 -4.43
N LEU A 2 -10.70 38.56 -5.40
CA LEU A 2 -11.53 37.38 -5.15
C LEU A 2 -10.65 36.24 -4.60
N LYS A 3 -11.13 35.54 -3.57
CA LYS A 3 -10.45 34.36 -3.02
C LYS A 3 -10.70 33.18 -3.98
N MET A 4 -9.65 32.72 -4.64
CA MET A 4 -9.69 31.54 -5.51
C MET A 4 -9.13 30.33 -4.77
N SER A 5 -9.73 29.16 -4.97
CA SER A 5 -9.24 27.87 -4.49
C SER A 5 -9.45 26.81 -5.57
N SER A 6 -8.62 25.77 -5.56
CA SER A 6 -8.78 24.59 -6.41
C SER A 6 -8.37 23.34 -5.63
N THR A 7 -8.94 22.19 -6.02
CA THR A 7 -8.64 20.87 -5.45
C THR A 7 -8.24 19.94 -6.58
N PHE A 8 -7.11 19.26 -6.44
CA PHE A 8 -6.64 18.26 -7.39
C PHE A 8 -7.00 16.85 -6.91
N ILE A 9 -7.46 16.01 -7.83
CA ILE A 9 -7.69 14.58 -7.60
C ILE A 9 -6.85 13.86 -8.65
N GLY A 10 -5.81 13.17 -8.21
CA GLY A 10 -4.93 12.41 -9.07
C GLY A 10 -4.97 10.92 -8.72
N ASN A 11 -5.12 10.08 -9.73
CA ASN A 11 -4.87 8.65 -9.61
C ASN A 11 -3.48 8.37 -10.21
N SER A 12 -2.48 8.23 -9.36
CA SER A 12 -1.07 8.05 -9.75
C SER A 12 -0.51 6.79 -9.10
N THR A 13 0.27 6.03 -9.87
CA THR A 13 0.95 4.82 -9.39
C THR A 13 1.92 5.09 -8.25
N SER A 14 2.41 6.33 -8.09
CA SER A 14 3.29 6.75 -6.98
C SER A 14 2.68 6.52 -5.59
N ILE A 15 1.34 6.34 -5.48
CA ILE A 15 0.69 5.95 -4.24
C ILE A 15 1.27 4.65 -3.64
N GLN A 16 1.85 3.78 -4.48
CA GLN A 16 2.50 2.54 -4.03
C GLN A 16 3.58 2.78 -2.97
N GLU A 17 4.26 3.92 -2.97
CA GLU A 17 5.30 4.25 -1.98
C GLU A 17 4.72 4.42 -0.57
N LEU A 18 3.50 4.95 -0.47
CA LEU A 18 2.81 5.05 0.81
C LEU A 18 2.42 3.66 1.33
N PHE A 19 1.94 2.78 0.46
CA PHE A 19 1.62 1.40 0.84
C PHE A 19 2.87 0.62 1.25
N LYS A 20 3.97 0.72 0.50
CA LYS A 20 5.28 0.12 0.88
C LYS A 20 5.71 0.57 2.28
N ARG A 21 5.63 1.87 2.57
CA ARG A 21 6.02 2.42 3.88
C ARG A 21 5.16 1.89 5.02
N VAL A 22 3.85 1.77 4.81
CA VAL A 22 2.94 1.20 5.82
C VAL A 22 3.20 -0.30 5.99
N GLY A 23 3.42 -1.02 4.89
CA GLY A 23 3.80 -2.43 4.87
C GLY A 23 5.06 -2.69 5.67
N ASP A 24 6.14 -1.95 5.44
CA ASP A 24 7.41 -2.11 6.17
C ASP A 24 7.24 -1.95 7.69
N GLN A 25 6.45 -0.95 8.11
CA GLN A 25 6.15 -0.72 9.51
C GLN A 25 5.32 -1.86 10.10
N PHE A 26 4.30 -2.32 9.35
CA PHE A 26 3.49 -3.46 9.72
C PHE A 26 4.34 -4.73 9.88
N THR A 27 5.14 -5.09 8.88
CA THR A 27 6.03 -6.26 8.89
C THR A 27 6.99 -6.20 10.09
N ALA A 28 7.57 -5.03 10.39
CA ALA A 28 8.48 -4.86 11.52
C ALA A 28 7.79 -5.12 12.87
N MET A 29 6.53 -4.72 13.02
CA MET A 29 5.74 -4.94 14.23
C MET A 29 5.23 -6.38 14.34
N PHE A 30 4.70 -6.91 13.23
CA PHE A 30 4.14 -8.26 13.14
C PHE A 30 5.20 -9.33 13.41
N ARG A 31 6.41 -9.19 12.85
CA ARG A 31 7.55 -10.09 13.13
C ARG A 31 7.93 -10.15 14.61
N ARG A 32 7.71 -9.06 15.36
CA ARG A 32 7.97 -8.99 16.81
C ARG A 32 6.78 -9.42 17.65
N LYS A 33 5.67 -9.82 17.00
CA LYS A 33 4.37 -10.06 17.62
C LYS A 33 3.92 -8.92 18.54
N ALA A 34 4.31 -7.69 18.20
CA ALA A 34 4.02 -6.53 19.03
C ALA A 34 2.53 -6.18 18.93
N PHE A 35 1.87 -6.03 20.08
CA PHE A 35 0.45 -5.69 20.22
C PHE A 35 -0.57 -6.65 19.59
N LEU A 36 -0.15 -7.80 19.04
CA LEU A 36 -1.04 -8.79 18.41
C LEU A 36 -2.19 -9.25 19.32
N HIS A 37 -1.91 -9.43 20.62
CA HIS A 37 -2.90 -9.91 21.60
C HIS A 37 -4.16 -9.03 21.72
N TRP A 38 -4.10 -7.74 21.36
CA TRP A 38 -5.29 -6.88 21.35
C TRP A 38 -6.26 -7.22 20.22
N TYR A 39 -5.77 -7.82 19.15
CA TYR A 39 -6.58 -8.22 18.01
C TYR A 39 -7.04 -9.67 18.16
N THR A 40 -6.13 -10.57 18.54
CA THR A 40 -6.48 -11.97 18.75
C THR A 40 -7.38 -12.17 19.98
N GLY A 41 -7.30 -11.28 20.97
CA GLY A 41 -8.22 -11.24 22.11
C GLY A 41 -9.68 -10.93 21.73
N GLU A 42 -9.89 -10.25 20.60
CA GLU A 42 -11.23 -9.95 20.05
C GLU A 42 -11.70 -11.04 19.05
N GLY A 43 -10.94 -12.12 18.89
CA GLY A 43 -11.30 -13.27 18.04
C GLY A 43 -10.70 -13.26 16.64
N MET A 44 -9.79 -12.32 16.32
CA MET A 44 -9.06 -12.29 15.05
C MET A 44 -8.03 -13.43 14.97
N ASP A 45 -7.87 -14.07 13.81
CA ASP A 45 -6.82 -15.10 13.61
C ASP A 45 -5.48 -14.43 13.24
N GLU A 46 -4.36 -14.96 13.75
CA GLU A 46 -3.01 -14.52 13.33
C GLU A 46 -2.80 -14.70 11.81
N MET A 47 -3.47 -15.66 11.18
CA MET A 47 -3.40 -15.87 9.73
C MET A 47 -4.01 -14.69 8.95
N GLU A 48 -5.02 -14.01 9.48
CA GLU A 48 -5.65 -12.84 8.82
C GLU A 48 -4.66 -11.67 8.67
N PHE A 49 -3.69 -11.54 9.59
CA PHE A 49 -2.59 -10.57 9.45
C PHE A 49 -1.67 -10.90 8.28
N THR A 50 -1.42 -12.19 8.07
CA THR A 50 -0.55 -12.66 6.98
C THR A 50 -1.26 -12.49 5.64
N GLU A 51 -2.57 -12.74 5.58
CA GLU A 51 -3.39 -12.47 4.40
C GLU A 51 -3.41 -10.97 4.06
N ALA A 52 -3.61 -10.10 5.05
CA ALA A 52 -3.58 -8.66 4.85
C ALA A 52 -2.21 -8.15 4.36
N GLU A 53 -1.11 -8.68 4.89
CA GLU A 53 0.25 -8.38 4.41
C GLU A 53 0.42 -8.82 2.95
N SER A 54 -0.03 -10.02 2.59
CA SER A 54 0.02 -10.52 1.22
C SER A 54 -0.77 -9.61 0.27
N ASN A 55 -2.01 -9.27 0.62
CA ASN A 55 -2.85 -8.42 -0.22
C ASN A 55 -2.24 -7.03 -0.44
N MET A 56 -1.57 -6.47 0.57
CA MET A 56 -0.87 -5.21 0.42
C MET A 56 0.33 -5.33 -0.54
N ASN A 57 1.08 -6.43 -0.46
CA ASN A 57 2.19 -6.69 -1.38
C ASN A 57 1.72 -6.91 -2.82
N ASP A 58 0.59 -7.60 -3.00
CA ASP A 58 -0.04 -7.81 -4.31
C ASP A 58 -0.44 -6.47 -4.93
N LEU A 59 -1.13 -5.61 -4.17
CA LEU A 59 -1.52 -4.26 -4.61
C LEU A 59 -0.30 -3.41 -5.03
N VAL A 60 0.77 -3.44 -4.24
CA VAL A 60 2.01 -2.74 -4.57
C VAL A 60 2.61 -3.29 -5.88
N SER A 61 2.57 -4.60 -6.07
CA SER A 61 3.09 -5.25 -7.27
C SER A 61 2.28 -4.89 -8.52
N GLU A 62 0.95 -4.80 -8.40
CA GLU A 62 0.07 -4.33 -9.48
C GLU A 62 0.41 -2.89 -9.91
N TYR A 63 0.60 -1.98 -8.95
CA TYR A 63 1.00 -0.60 -9.27
C TYR A 63 2.37 -0.52 -9.97
N GLN A 64 3.32 -1.34 -9.54
CA GLN A 64 4.64 -1.42 -10.17
C GLN A 64 4.51 -1.93 -11.61
N GLN A 65 3.70 -2.97 -11.85
CA GLN A 65 3.45 -3.51 -13.18
C GLN A 65 2.88 -2.45 -14.13
N TYR A 66 1.88 -1.66 -13.71
CA TYR A 66 1.32 -0.60 -14.55
C TYR A 66 2.30 0.53 -14.82
N GLN A 67 3.12 0.88 -13.82
CA GLN A 67 4.16 1.89 -13.99
C GLN A 67 5.17 1.45 -15.06
N ASP A 68 5.65 0.21 -14.99
CA ASP A 68 6.64 -0.32 -15.92
C ASP A 68 6.06 -0.53 -17.33
N ALA A 69 4.79 -0.95 -17.44
CA ALA A 69 4.08 -1.04 -18.72
C ALA A 69 3.96 0.31 -19.42
N SER A 70 3.63 1.38 -18.68
CA SER A 70 3.53 2.73 -19.24
C SER A 70 4.87 3.29 -19.75
N ILE A 71 5.99 2.80 -19.21
CA ILE A 71 7.34 3.15 -19.68
C ILE A 71 7.66 2.42 -20.99
N SER A 72 7.31 1.13 -21.07
CA SER A 72 7.53 0.32 -22.28
C SER A 72 6.75 0.82 -23.50
N GLU A 73 5.52 1.28 -23.33
CA GLU A 73 4.71 1.82 -24.44
C GLU A 73 5.22 3.18 -24.94
N GLY A 74 5.95 3.95 -24.11
CA GLY A 74 6.52 5.24 -24.48
C GLY A 74 7.93 5.17 -25.09
N GLU A 75 8.58 4.01 -25.08
CA GLU A 75 9.89 3.78 -25.73
C GLU A 75 9.78 3.27 -27.17
N GLU A 76 8.57 2.85 -27.61
CA GLU A 76 8.29 2.37 -28.97
C GLU A 76 7.75 3.47 -29.94
N GLU A 77 7.64 4.73 -29.50
CA GLU A 77 7.39 5.92 -30.34
C GLU A 77 8.65 6.79 -30.55
#